data_AF-A0A8T5Y5E4-F1
#
_entry.id   AF-A0A8T5Y5E4-F1
#
_cell.length_a   1.000
_cell.length_b   1.000
_cell.length_c   1.000
_cell.angle_alpha   90.00
_cell.angle_beta   90.00
_cell.angle_gamma   90.00
#
_symmetry.space_group_name_H-M   'P 1'
#
loop_
_entity.id
_entity.type
_entity.pdbx_description
1 polymer ?
#
loop_
_entity_poly.entity_id
_entity_poly.type
_entity_poly.pdbx_seq_one_letter_code
_entity_poly.pdbx_strand_id
1 'polypeptide(L)'
;MEQMNCCEPTPFITTNVLEPVGPASQLFISGVSIFEITIFEPPLQRVTLVAINLPDPDTFGPFDQYVATLEIPGESAPQEEIVLLPTPDEAVWAGSTLLTFGGTLPTINAFIRPQLNGVRVGPVILQGRVVSAE
;
A
#
# COMPACT_ATOMS: atom_id res chain seq x y z
N MET A 1 8.31 -36.93 24.63
CA MET A 1 7.99 -35.48 24.65
C MET A 1 8.19 -34.99 23.23
N GLU A 2 7.13 -35.07 22.43
CA GLU A 2 7.10 -34.49 21.09
C GLU A 2 7.21 -32.98 21.23
N GLN A 3 8.27 -32.40 20.68
CA GLN A 3 8.38 -30.96 20.55
C GLN A 3 7.33 -30.54 19.52
N MET A 4 6.28 -29.89 20.01
CA MET A 4 5.28 -29.25 19.18
C MET A 4 6.01 -28.10 18.47
N ASN A 5 6.39 -28.36 17.22
CA ASN A 5 7.01 -27.39 16.33
C ASN A 5 5.91 -26.38 15.97
N CYS A 6 5.64 -25.43 16.87
CA CYS A 6 4.72 -24.34 16.59
C CYS A 6 5.38 -23.44 15.55
N CYS A 7 4.79 -23.46 14.36
CA CYS A 7 5.18 -22.77 13.14
C CYS A 7 5.88 -21.42 13.38
N GLU A 8 7.20 -21.37 13.21
CA GLU A 8 7.87 -20.09 12.95
C GLU A 8 7.29 -19.53 11.64
N PRO A 9 6.89 -18.24 11.60
CA PRO A 9 6.43 -17.63 10.36
C PRO A 9 7.60 -17.62 9.37
N THR A 10 7.51 -18.46 8.33
CA THR A 10 8.44 -18.45 7.20
C THR A 10 8.40 -17.09 6.51
N PRO A 11 9.54 -16.49 6.15
CA PRO A 11 9.53 -15.22 5.45
C PRO A 11 8.92 -15.43 4.07
N PHE A 12 8.02 -14.54 3.69
CA PHE A 12 7.51 -14.49 2.33
C PHE A 12 7.24 -13.05 1.92
N ILE A 13 7.27 -12.85 0.60
CA ILE A 13 6.96 -11.59 -0.04
C ILE A 13 5.87 -11.88 -1.06
N THR A 14 4.78 -11.12 -0.99
CA THR A 14 3.67 -11.18 -1.94
C THR A 14 3.54 -9.83 -2.62
N THR A 15 3.48 -9.83 -3.95
CA THR A 15 3.28 -8.62 -4.75
C THR A 15 1.93 -8.66 -5.43
N ASN A 16 1.16 -7.59 -5.33
CA ASN A 16 -0.14 -7.45 -5.98
C ASN A 16 -0.18 -6.17 -6.80
N VAL A 17 -0.73 -6.24 -8.01
CA VAL A 17 -0.85 -5.09 -8.91
C VAL A 17 -1.89 -4.10 -8.36
N LEU A 18 -1.58 -2.81 -8.48
CA LEU A 18 -2.53 -1.72 -8.35
C LEU A 18 -2.84 -1.18 -9.75
N GLU A 19 -4.10 -1.19 -10.11
CA GLU A 19 -4.58 -0.79 -11.43
C GLU A 19 -4.92 0.69 -11.46
N PRO A 20 -4.62 1.39 -12.58
CA PRO A 20 -5.03 2.76 -12.78
C PRO A 20 -6.55 2.87 -12.88
N VAL A 21 -7.12 3.85 -12.17
CA VAL A 21 -8.57 4.08 -12.13
C VAL A 21 -8.93 5.55 -12.17
N GLY A 22 -10.22 5.83 -12.38
CA GLY A 22 -10.74 7.20 -12.40
C GLY A 22 -10.01 8.07 -13.46
N PRO A 23 -9.54 9.27 -13.09
CA PRO A 23 -8.87 10.16 -14.03
C PRO A 23 -7.52 9.62 -14.54
N ALA A 24 -6.93 8.65 -13.85
CA ALA A 24 -5.66 8.05 -14.26
C ALA A 24 -5.82 6.84 -15.19
N SER A 25 -7.05 6.38 -15.46
CA SER A 25 -7.33 5.23 -16.35
C SER A 25 -6.82 5.38 -17.78
N GLN A 26 -6.56 6.61 -18.23
CA GLN A 26 -6.03 6.91 -19.56
C GLN A 26 -4.52 7.15 -19.57
N LEU A 27 -3.88 7.15 -18.40
CA LEU A 27 -2.45 7.39 -18.25
C LEU A 27 -1.68 6.06 -18.26
N PHE A 28 -0.42 6.12 -18.68
CA PHE A 28 0.51 4.97 -18.61
C PHE A 28 1.16 4.87 -17.23
N ILE A 29 0.33 4.74 -16.19
CA ILE A 29 0.77 4.55 -14.81
C ILE A 29 0.46 3.13 -14.32
N SER A 30 1.21 2.66 -13.35
CA SER A 30 0.96 1.38 -12.69
C SER A 30 1.33 1.49 -11.21
N GLY A 31 0.77 0.64 -10.37
CA GLY A 31 1.25 0.49 -9.01
C GLY A 31 1.42 -0.96 -8.62
N VAL A 32 2.16 -1.17 -7.55
CA VAL A 32 2.40 -2.46 -6.93
C VAL A 32 2.29 -2.28 -5.43
N SER A 33 1.55 -3.17 -4.79
CA SER A 33 1.63 -3.36 -3.36
C SER A 33 2.47 -4.58 -3.06
N ILE A 34 3.33 -4.44 -2.05
CA ILE A 34 4.27 -5.46 -1.61
C ILE A 34 3.95 -5.71 -0.15
N PHE A 35 3.60 -6.95 0.17
CA PHE A 35 3.43 -7.42 1.53
C PHE A 35 4.60 -8.34 1.89
N GLU A 36 5.15 -8.16 3.07
CA GLU A 36 6.29 -8.94 3.56
C GLU A 36 6.10 -9.30 5.03
N ILE A 37 6.39 -10.56 5.37
CA ILE A 37 6.57 -11.01 6.75
C ILE A 37 8.04 -11.36 6.95
N THR A 38 8.64 -10.81 8.02
CA THR A 38 10.04 -11.05 8.39
C THR A 38 10.17 -12.08 9.50
N ILE A 39 11.34 -12.73 9.58
CA ILE A 39 11.71 -13.73 10.60
C ILE A 39 12.12 -13.13 11.95
N PHE A 40 12.00 -11.82 12.15
CA PHE A 40 12.32 -11.23 13.44
C PHE A 40 11.28 -11.62 14.49
N GLU A 41 11.67 -11.76 15.76
CA GLU A 41 10.73 -11.92 16.87
C GLU A 41 10.49 -10.57 17.57
N PRO A 42 9.24 -10.05 17.64
CA PRO A 42 8.03 -10.59 17.01
C PRO A 42 8.01 -10.37 15.48
N PRO A 43 7.29 -11.21 14.72
CA PRO A 43 7.25 -11.12 13.26
C PRO A 43 6.71 -9.76 12.83
N LEU A 44 7.51 -9.02 12.05
CA LEU A 44 7.10 -7.74 11.49
C LEU A 44 6.40 -7.97 10.15
N GLN A 45 5.22 -7.38 10.02
CA GLN A 45 4.45 -7.37 8.78
C GLN A 45 4.58 -5.98 8.15
N ARG A 46 5.17 -5.92 6.96
CA ARG A 46 5.44 -4.68 6.24
C ARG A 46 4.58 -4.62 4.98
N VAL A 47 3.94 -3.48 4.78
CA VAL A 47 3.30 -3.14 3.51
C VAL A 47 4.09 -2.00 2.89
N THR A 48 4.49 -2.19 1.64
CA THR A 48 5.09 -1.14 0.80
C THR A 48 4.21 -0.95 -0.42
N LEU A 49 3.87 0.30 -0.72
CA LEU A 49 3.16 0.68 -1.93
C LEU A 49 4.12 1.45 -2.81
N VAL A 50 4.19 1.04 -4.07
CA VAL A 50 5.02 1.66 -5.11
C VAL A 50 4.11 2.02 -6.26
N ALA A 51 4.20 3.25 -6.73
CA ALA A 51 3.51 3.72 -7.90
C ALA A 51 4.51 4.25 -8.91
N ILE A 52 4.35 3.84 -10.16
CA ILE A 52 5.32 3.96 -11.24
C ILE A 52 4.73 4.83 -12.34
N ASN A 53 5.56 5.71 -12.87
CA ASN A 53 5.23 6.76 -13.83
C ASN A 53 4.13 7.70 -13.33
N LEU A 54 4.01 7.91 -12.01
CA LEU A 54 3.07 8.91 -11.51
C LEU A 54 3.53 10.30 -11.95
N PRO A 55 2.65 11.10 -12.59
CA PRO A 55 2.95 12.50 -12.86
C PRO A 55 2.96 13.30 -11.56
N ASP A 56 3.31 14.58 -11.65
CA ASP A 56 3.16 15.48 -10.51
C ASP A 56 1.71 15.51 -9.99
N PRO A 57 1.48 15.56 -8.65
CA PRO A 57 0.15 15.58 -8.06
C PRO A 57 -0.77 16.67 -8.62
N ASP A 58 -0.18 17.79 -9.05
CA ASP A 58 -0.91 18.94 -9.60
C ASP A 58 -1.65 18.62 -10.93
N THR A 59 -1.25 17.55 -11.61
CA THR A 59 -1.90 17.01 -12.81
C THR A 59 -3.35 16.63 -12.54
N PHE A 60 -3.68 16.24 -11.31
CA PHE A 60 -5.01 15.80 -10.91
C PHE A 60 -5.86 16.88 -10.24
N GLY A 61 -5.34 18.10 -10.12
CA GLY A 61 -5.97 19.21 -9.39
C GLY A 61 -4.93 19.96 -8.56
N PRO A 62 -5.31 20.92 -7.70
CA PRO A 62 -4.34 21.67 -6.89
C PRO A 62 -3.85 20.81 -5.71
N PHE A 63 -3.11 19.75 -5.98
CA PHE A 63 -2.55 18.80 -5.00
C PHE A 63 -1.03 18.92 -4.96
N ASP A 64 -0.43 18.55 -3.84
CA ASP A 64 1.02 18.69 -3.59
C ASP A 64 1.72 17.37 -3.26
N GLN A 65 0.96 16.30 -2.97
CA GLN A 65 1.51 14.99 -2.66
C GLN A 65 0.56 13.85 -3.03
N TYR A 66 1.04 12.62 -2.91
CA TYR A 66 0.21 11.41 -2.95
C TYR A 66 0.11 10.78 -1.57
N VAL A 67 -1.09 10.29 -1.25
CA VAL A 67 -1.35 9.49 -0.06
C VAL A 67 -1.94 8.15 -0.48
N ALA A 68 -1.50 7.10 0.19
CA ALA A 68 -2.11 5.80 0.07
C ALA A 68 -2.92 5.47 1.33
N THR A 69 -4.10 4.90 1.14
CA THR A 69 -4.98 4.48 2.22
C THR A 69 -5.11 2.96 2.17
N LEU A 70 -4.94 2.32 3.32
CA LEU A 70 -5.16 0.89 3.53
C LEU A 70 -6.48 0.68 4.26
N GLU A 71 -7.41 -0.06 3.67
CA GLU A 71 -8.76 -0.24 4.21
C GLU A 71 -9.14 -1.72 4.26
N ILE A 72 -9.58 -2.21 5.43
CA ILE A 72 -10.17 -3.55 5.54
C ILE A 72 -11.64 -3.46 5.09
N PRO A 73 -12.08 -4.27 4.11
CA PRO A 73 -13.48 -4.27 3.68
C PRO A 73 -14.45 -4.49 4.85
N GLY A 74 -15.38 -3.56 5.04
CA GLY A 74 -16.39 -3.63 6.10
C GLY A 74 -16.00 -2.92 7.40
N GLU A 75 -14.78 -2.41 7.52
CA GLU A 75 -14.39 -1.54 8.63
C GLU A 75 -14.67 -0.06 8.32
N SER A 76 -15.00 0.71 9.35
CA SER A 76 -15.44 2.11 9.21
C SER A 76 -14.30 3.13 9.12
N ALA A 77 -13.06 2.72 9.41
CA ALA A 77 -11.89 3.58 9.38
C ALA A 77 -10.75 2.92 8.60
N PRO A 78 -9.90 3.69 7.92
CA PRO A 78 -8.70 3.15 7.31
C PRO A 78 -7.77 2.61 8.40
N GLN A 79 -7.09 1.52 8.08
CA GLN A 79 -6.07 0.95 8.98
C GLN A 79 -4.86 1.85 9.06
N GLU A 80 -4.47 2.44 7.93
CA GLU A 80 -3.30 3.31 7.85
C GLU A 80 -3.40 4.27 6.66
N GLU A 81 -2.81 5.45 6.81
CA GLU A 81 -2.55 6.40 5.74
C GLU A 81 -1.04 6.60 5.58
N ILE A 82 -0.56 6.46 4.35
CA ILE A 82 0.87 6.47 4.03
C ILE A 82 1.11 7.58 3.02
N VAL A 83 1.86 8.61 3.41
CA VAL A 83 2.35 9.60 2.45
C VAL A 83 3.39 8.93 1.55
N LEU A 84 3.19 9.01 0.24
CA LEU A 84 4.16 8.53 -0.73
C LEU A 84 5.18 9.63 -0.99
N LEU A 85 6.45 9.25 -1.01
CA LEU A 85 7.55 10.15 -1.32
C LEU A 85 8.06 9.85 -2.73
N PRO A 86 8.39 10.88 -3.52
CA PRO A 86 8.98 10.69 -4.84
C PRO A 86 10.39 10.13 -4.70
N THR A 87 10.76 9.28 -5.65
CA THR A 87 12.15 8.93 -5.91
C THR A 87 12.87 10.13 -6.53
N PRO A 88 14.22 10.16 -6.54
CA PRO A 88 14.98 11.28 -7.10
C PRO A 88 14.72 11.59 -8.59
N ASP A 89 14.20 10.63 -9.35
CA ASP A 89 13.78 10.79 -10.74
C ASP A 89 12.29 11.16 -10.90
N GLU A 90 11.56 11.33 -9.77
CA GLU A 90 10.16 11.78 -9.62
C GLU A 90 9.09 10.96 -10.35
N ALA A 91 9.50 9.95 -11.13
CA ALA A 91 8.63 9.04 -11.84
C ALA A 91 8.08 7.92 -10.95
N VAL A 92 8.74 7.63 -9.82
CA VAL A 92 8.29 6.59 -8.88
C VAL A 92 7.97 7.23 -7.54
N TRP A 93 6.87 6.81 -6.94
CA TRP A 93 6.44 7.26 -5.62
C TRP A 93 6.24 6.05 -4.74
N ALA A 94 6.79 6.09 -3.53
CA ALA A 94 6.75 4.94 -2.63
C ALA A 94 6.52 5.35 -1.18
N GLY A 95 5.88 4.45 -0.45
CA GLY A 95 5.65 4.59 0.99
C GLY A 95 5.51 3.21 1.62
N SER A 96 5.91 3.10 2.87
CA SER A 96 5.86 1.84 3.62
C SER A 96 5.31 2.07 5.02
N THR A 97 4.62 1.07 5.53
CA THR A 97 4.17 1.02 6.93
C THR A 97 4.35 -0.37 7.51
N LEU A 98 4.37 -0.45 8.84
CA LEU A 98 4.32 -1.69 9.59
C LEU A 98 2.90 -1.88 10.09
N LEU A 99 2.30 -3.01 9.74
CA LEU A 99 0.99 -3.37 10.25
C LEU A 99 1.12 -4.40 11.36
N THR A 100 0.35 -4.20 12.42
CA THR A 100 0.33 -5.12 13.57
C THR A 100 -0.98 -5.89 13.58
N PHE A 101 -0.97 -7.13 13.07
CA PHE A 101 -2.10 -8.04 13.20
C PHE A 101 -1.76 -9.17 14.16
N GLY A 102 -2.65 -9.45 15.10
CA GLY A 102 -2.51 -10.55 16.06
C GLY A 102 -2.75 -11.95 15.47
N GLY A 103 -2.81 -12.09 14.15
CA GLY A 103 -3.17 -13.32 13.43
C GLY A 103 -2.94 -13.19 11.92
N THR A 104 -3.72 -13.93 11.12
CA THR A 104 -3.66 -13.88 9.65
C THR A 104 -4.00 -12.48 9.12
N LEU A 105 -3.23 -12.03 8.13
CA LEU A 105 -3.50 -10.76 7.44
C LEU A 105 -4.87 -10.83 6.76
N PRO A 106 -5.83 -9.94 7.07
CA PRO A 106 -7.06 -9.84 6.30
C PRO A 106 -6.74 -9.29 4.90
N THR A 107 -7.62 -9.54 3.92
CA THR A 107 -7.53 -8.84 2.64
C THR A 107 -7.73 -7.34 2.87
N ILE A 108 -6.74 -6.54 2.50
CA ILE A 108 -6.76 -5.08 2.64
C ILE A 108 -6.87 -4.47 1.25
N ASN A 109 -7.77 -3.51 1.06
CA ASN A 109 -7.78 -2.69 -0.14
C ASN A 109 -6.72 -1.59 -0.01
N ALA A 110 -5.96 -1.37 -1.07
CA ALA A 110 -5.02 -0.26 -1.17
C ALA A 110 -5.53 0.73 -2.21
N PHE A 111 -5.58 2.01 -1.84
CA PHE A 111 -5.98 3.11 -2.71
C PHE A 111 -4.93 4.19 -2.69
N ILE A 112 -4.53 4.71 -3.85
CA ILE A 112 -3.65 5.90 -3.93
C ILE A 112 -4.47 7.06 -4.46
N ARG A 113 -4.33 8.22 -3.81
CA ARG A 113 -5.04 9.47 -4.09
C ARG A 113 -4.06 10.64 -4.03
N PRO A 114 -4.20 11.67 -4.86
CA PRO A 114 -3.51 12.94 -4.65
C PRO A 114 -4.10 13.66 -3.44
N GLN A 115 -3.29 14.44 -2.73
CA GLN A 115 -3.68 15.15 -1.52
C GLN A 115 -3.07 16.56 -1.53
N LEU A 116 -3.74 17.50 -0.86
CA LEU A 116 -3.25 18.85 -0.61
C LEU A 116 -3.18 19.10 0.89
N ASN A 117 -1.98 19.46 1.38
CA ASN A 117 -1.73 19.86 2.78
C ASN A 117 -2.28 18.87 3.83
N GLY A 118 -2.35 17.57 3.54
CA GLY A 118 -2.88 16.58 4.48
C GLY A 118 -4.39 16.65 4.75
N VAL A 119 -5.13 17.56 4.11
CA VAL A 119 -6.55 17.82 4.44
C VAL A 119 -7.48 17.45 3.30
N ARG A 120 -7.15 17.89 2.08
CA ARG A 120 -8.02 17.68 0.92
C ARG A 120 -7.51 16.50 0.12
N VAL A 121 -8.31 15.45 0.05
CA VAL A 121 -8.01 14.24 -0.71
C VAL A 121 -8.75 14.28 -2.05
N GLY A 122 -8.04 13.93 -3.12
CA GLY A 122 -8.58 13.84 -4.48
C GLY A 122 -9.16 12.47 -4.83
N PRO A 123 -9.44 12.24 -6.12
CA PRO A 123 -9.99 10.97 -6.58
C PRO A 123 -8.99 9.82 -6.44
N VAL A 124 -9.49 8.58 -6.38
CA VAL A 124 -8.64 7.38 -6.49
C VAL A 124 -8.03 7.33 -7.88
N ILE A 125 -6.71 7.16 -7.94
CA ILE A 125 -5.95 7.05 -9.20
C ILE A 125 -5.32 5.67 -9.38
N LEU A 126 -4.99 4.97 -8.29
CA LEU A 126 -4.59 3.57 -8.31
C LEU A 126 -5.38 2.81 -7.25
N GLN A 127 -5.80 1.60 -7.56
CA GLN A 127 -6.45 0.71 -6.60
C GLN A 127 -5.99 -0.73 -6.74
N GLY A 128 -5.99 -1.47 -5.64
CA GLY A 128 -5.75 -2.90 -5.65
C GLY A 128 -5.89 -3.49 -4.27
N ARG A 129 -5.22 -4.62 -4.03
CA ARG A 129 -5.32 -5.36 -2.78
C ARG A 129 -3.96 -5.72 -2.23
N VAL A 130 -3.86 -5.78 -0.92
CA VAL A 130 -2.77 -6.38 -0.17
C VAL A 130 -3.33 -7.66 0.43
N VAL A 131 -2.75 -8.79 0.06
CA VAL A 131 -3.09 -10.12 0.57
C VAL A 131 -1.83 -10.84 1.01
N SER A 132 -1.94 -11.69 2.03
CA SER A 132 -0.88 -12.66 2.35
C SER A 132 -0.88 -13.78 1.31
N ALA A 133 0.27 -14.45 1.14
CA ALA A 133 0.31 -15.73 0.42
C ALA A 133 -0.62 -16.74 1.12
N GLU A 134 -1.41 -17.47 0.33
CA GLU A 134 -2.24 -18.59 0.78
C GLU A 134 -1.40 -19.81 1.19
#